data_AF-A0A553E2Y4-F1
#
_entry.id   AF-A0A553E2Y4-F1
#
_cell.length_a   1.000
_cell.length_b   1.000
_cell.length_c   1.000
_cell.angle_alpha   90.00
_cell.angle_beta   90.00
_cell.angle_gamma   90.00
#
_symmetry.space_group_name_H-M   'P 1'
#
loop_
_entity.id
_entity.type
_entity.pdbx_description
1 polymer ?
#
loop_
_entity_poly.entity_id
_entity_poly.type
_entity_poly.pdbx_seq_one_letter_code
_entity_poly.pdbx_strand_id
1 'polypeptide(L)'
;MYLQDLNLNSIDYAVLKTDLINGITEEEVPSEEEVKLALASMYTLANTKISSLYYRDVVAVNDAKKQHFSFHLAGNTLWMNLKKFLAHELPHNASLSTIIDTIIDYLSSVISGGVIISFLVQKVVKYVASVDYAAGVPVAVVGYATV
;
A
#
# COMPACT_ATOMS: atom_id res chain seq x y z
N MET A 1 4.39 10.12 -11.25
CA MET A 1 3.23 9.40 -10.69
C MET A 1 2.09 10.39 -10.43
N TYR A 2 0.83 9.98 -10.55
CA TYR A 2 -0.35 10.76 -10.16
C TYR A 2 -1.01 10.08 -8.97
N LEU A 3 -1.28 10.83 -7.90
CA LEU A 3 -1.78 10.30 -6.63
C LEU A 3 -3.01 11.08 -6.17
N GLN A 4 -3.98 10.36 -5.60
CA GLN A 4 -5.22 10.94 -5.05
C GLN A 4 -5.49 10.47 -3.62
N ASP A 5 -6.17 11.30 -2.83
CA ASP A 5 -6.74 10.88 -1.54
C ASP A 5 -8.09 10.17 -1.72
N LEU A 6 -8.70 9.70 -0.62
CA LEU A 6 -10.05 9.12 -0.63
C LEU A 6 -11.17 10.12 -1.02
N ASN A 7 -10.86 11.40 -1.21
CA ASN A 7 -11.79 12.43 -1.64
C ASN A 7 -11.50 12.90 -3.08
N LEU A 8 -10.55 12.23 -3.77
CA LEU A 8 -10.11 12.51 -5.13
C LEU A 8 -9.31 13.82 -5.29
N ASN A 9 -8.84 14.41 -4.20
CA ASN A 9 -7.87 15.51 -4.22
C ASN A 9 -6.50 14.99 -4.67
N SER A 10 -5.76 15.76 -5.47
CA SER A 10 -4.38 15.43 -5.82
C SER A 10 -3.48 15.50 -4.59
N ILE A 11 -2.66 14.47 -4.37
CA ILE A 11 -1.65 14.45 -3.30
C ILE A 11 -0.31 14.95 -3.86
N ASP A 12 0.38 15.82 -3.11
CA ASP A 12 1.80 16.10 -3.35
C ASP A 12 2.65 14.93 -2.83
N TYR A 13 3.37 14.28 -3.75
CA TYR A 13 4.19 13.11 -3.46
C TYR A 13 5.40 13.41 -2.57
N ALA A 14 6.00 14.60 -2.65
CA ALA A 14 7.13 14.98 -1.81
C ALA A 14 6.69 15.25 -0.37
N VAL A 15 5.52 15.88 -0.19
CA VAL A 15 4.88 16.03 1.13
C VAL A 15 4.52 14.66 1.69
N LEU A 16 3.77 13.84 0.95
CA LEU A 16 3.41 12.48 1.38
C LEU A 16 4.64 11.66 1.78
N LYS A 17 5.69 11.65 0.97
CA LYS A 17 6.93 10.90 1.27
C LYS A 17 7.60 11.39 2.56
N THR A 18 7.57 12.69 2.82
CA THR A 18 8.11 13.29 4.05
C THR A 18 7.29 12.85 5.27
N ASP A 19 5.95 12.93 5.19
CA ASP A 19 5.04 12.48 6.24
C ASP A 19 5.15 10.96 6.52
N LEU A 20 5.39 10.16 5.48
CA LEU A 20 5.62 8.73 5.61
C LEU A 20 6.93 8.44 6.34
N ILE A 21 8.05 9.06 5.94
CA ILE A 21 9.35 8.91 6.62
C ILE A 21 9.25 9.29 8.10
N ASN A 22 8.62 10.43 8.39
CA ASN A 22 8.45 10.92 9.77
C ASN A 22 7.49 10.05 10.59
N GLY A 23 6.45 9.48 9.97
CA GLY A 23 5.45 8.64 10.63
C GLY A 23 5.84 7.15 10.76
N ILE A 24 7.06 6.77 10.40
CA ILE A 24 7.52 5.37 10.50
C ILE A 24 8.02 5.01 11.91
N THR A 25 8.38 5.98 12.74
CA THR A 25 8.80 5.77 14.13
C THR A 25 7.63 5.43 15.07
N GLU A 26 7.97 4.86 16.23
CA GLU A 26 7.16 4.65 17.46
C GLU A 26 5.93 3.70 17.45
N GLU A 27 5.32 3.35 16.30
CA GLU A 27 4.21 2.37 16.30
C GLU A 27 4.66 0.89 16.24
N GLU A 28 3.80 -0.01 16.73
CA GLU A 28 3.94 -1.46 16.62
C GLU A 28 4.00 -1.94 15.16
N VAL A 29 4.89 -2.90 14.88
CA VAL A 29 5.02 -3.54 13.56
C VAL A 29 3.75 -4.37 13.29
N PRO A 30 3.00 -4.09 12.21
CA PRO A 30 1.77 -4.84 11.91
C PRO A 30 2.05 -6.28 11.51
N SER A 31 1.08 -7.15 11.71
CA SER A 31 1.10 -8.54 11.23
C SER A 31 0.88 -8.64 9.70
N GLU A 32 1.29 -9.76 9.08
CA GLU A 32 1.08 -9.98 7.64
C GLU A 32 -0.41 -9.96 7.26
N GLU A 33 -1.28 -10.42 8.17
CA GLU A 33 -2.73 -10.44 7.91
C GLU A 33 -3.33 -9.03 7.97
N GLU A 34 -2.91 -8.17 8.89
CA GLU A 34 -3.30 -6.75 8.87
C GLU A 34 -2.90 -6.05 7.57
N VAL A 35 -1.71 -6.34 7.03
CA VAL A 35 -1.25 -5.79 5.75
C VAL A 35 -2.18 -6.22 4.61
N LYS A 36 -2.55 -7.51 4.53
CA LYS A 36 -3.53 -8.01 3.54
C LYS A 36 -4.92 -7.39 3.72
N LEU A 37 -5.41 -7.29 4.95
CA LEU A 37 -6.72 -6.71 5.27
C LEU A 37 -6.75 -5.21 4.90
N ALA A 38 -5.66 -4.48 5.15
CA ALA A 38 -5.53 -3.07 4.77
C ALA A 38 -5.43 -2.90 3.23
N LEU A 39 -4.70 -3.78 2.53
CA LEU A 39 -4.64 -3.81 1.06
C LEU A 39 -6.03 -4.04 0.44
N ALA A 40 -6.76 -5.04 0.92
CA ALA A 40 -8.12 -5.35 0.48
C ALA A 40 -9.11 -4.20 0.79
N SER A 41 -8.97 -3.58 1.98
CA SER A 41 -9.76 -2.41 2.37
C SER A 41 -9.53 -1.23 1.42
N MET A 42 -8.28 -0.84 1.17
CA MET A 42 -7.98 0.27 0.27
C MET A 42 -8.43 0.00 -1.17
N TYR A 43 -8.19 -1.21 -1.69
CA TYR A 43 -8.68 -1.60 -3.02
C TYR A 43 -10.21 -1.46 -3.13
N THR A 44 -10.95 -1.88 -2.09
CA THR A 44 -12.42 -1.77 -2.03
C THR A 44 -12.86 -0.30 -1.95
N LEU A 45 -12.22 0.50 -1.10
CA LEU A 45 -12.54 1.92 -0.90
C LEU A 45 -12.26 2.76 -2.16
N ALA A 46 -11.09 2.59 -2.79
CA ALA A 46 -10.73 3.25 -4.04
C ALA A 46 -11.74 2.91 -5.16
N ASN A 47 -12.05 1.62 -5.36
CA ASN A 47 -13.06 1.16 -6.32
C ASN A 47 -14.50 1.62 -6.01
N THR A 48 -14.78 2.03 -4.77
CA THR A 48 -16.08 2.57 -4.32
C THR A 48 -16.15 4.08 -4.50
N LYS A 49 -15.05 4.80 -4.30
CA LYS A 49 -14.95 6.25 -4.56
C LYS A 49 -14.98 6.53 -6.06
N ILE A 50 -14.20 5.78 -6.83
CA ILE A 50 -14.06 5.97 -8.28
C ILE A 50 -15.27 5.49 -9.08
N SER A 51 -16.09 4.56 -8.57
CA SER A 51 -17.35 4.21 -9.25
C SER A 51 -18.30 5.41 -9.37
N SER A 52 -18.21 6.42 -8.50
CA SER A 52 -18.98 7.66 -8.62
C SER A 52 -18.59 8.55 -9.81
N LEU A 53 -17.39 8.39 -10.37
CA LEU A 53 -16.94 9.12 -11.57
C LEU A 53 -17.47 8.51 -12.88
N TYR A 54 -17.72 7.19 -12.89
CA TYR A 54 -17.96 6.43 -14.12
C TYR A 54 -19.37 5.84 -14.23
N TYR A 55 -20.11 5.69 -13.13
CA TYR A 55 -21.44 5.05 -13.13
C TYR A 55 -22.50 5.99 -12.54
N ARG A 56 -23.62 6.15 -13.26
CA ARG A 56 -24.79 6.91 -12.76
C ARG A 56 -25.49 6.21 -11.60
N ASP A 57 -25.55 4.87 -11.61
CA ASP A 57 -26.02 4.07 -10.49
C ASP A 57 -24.83 3.46 -9.75
N VAL A 58 -24.32 4.21 -8.78
CA VAL A 58 -23.22 3.81 -7.91
C VAL A 58 -23.66 2.72 -6.93
N VAL A 59 -24.94 2.65 -6.60
CA VAL A 59 -25.48 1.70 -5.61
C VAL A 59 -25.52 0.30 -6.21
N ALA A 60 -26.18 0.12 -7.35
CA ALA A 60 -26.26 -1.17 -8.03
C ALA A 60 -24.87 -1.76 -8.36
N VAL A 61 -23.93 -0.91 -8.82
CA VAL A 61 -22.55 -1.33 -9.10
C VAL A 61 -21.80 -1.76 -7.84
N ASN A 62 -21.96 -1.04 -6.72
CA ASN A 62 -21.29 -1.38 -5.47
C ASN A 62 -21.94 -2.59 -4.76
N ASP A 63 -23.24 -2.81 -4.92
CA ASP A 63 -23.91 -4.00 -4.38
C ASP A 63 -23.61 -5.27 -5.21
N ALA A 64 -23.54 -5.16 -6.54
CA ALA A 64 -23.02 -6.24 -7.38
C ALA A 64 -21.56 -6.60 -7.03
N LYS A 65 -20.71 -5.60 -6.74
CA LYS A 65 -19.36 -5.85 -6.21
C LYS A 65 -19.39 -6.64 -4.89
N LYS A 66 -20.22 -6.25 -3.90
CA LYS A 66 -20.34 -6.96 -2.61
C LYS A 66 -20.71 -8.44 -2.77
N GLN A 67 -21.54 -8.79 -3.77
CA GLN A 67 -21.99 -10.16 -4.01
C GLN A 67 -20.94 -11.07 -4.67
N HIS A 68 -19.90 -10.50 -5.31
CA HIS A 68 -18.91 -11.26 -6.08
C HIS A 68 -17.45 -11.02 -5.65
N PHE A 69 -17.17 -10.05 -4.79
CA PHE A 69 -15.82 -9.70 -4.34
C PHE A 69 -15.40 -10.46 -3.09
N SER A 70 -14.43 -11.38 -3.23
CA SER A 70 -13.79 -12.04 -2.09
C SER A 70 -12.67 -11.16 -1.51
N PHE A 71 -12.97 -10.48 -0.41
CA PHE A 71 -12.06 -9.55 0.28
C PHE A 71 -10.72 -10.20 0.69
N HIS A 72 -10.76 -11.40 1.28
CA HIS A 72 -9.55 -12.12 1.69
C HIS A 72 -8.73 -12.64 0.49
N LEU A 73 -9.38 -13.03 -0.61
CA LEU A 73 -8.66 -13.38 -1.84
C LEU A 73 -7.96 -12.15 -2.44
N ALA A 74 -8.64 -11.01 -2.50
CA ALA A 74 -8.05 -9.76 -2.98
C ALA A 74 -6.84 -9.35 -2.13
N GLY A 75 -6.94 -9.38 -0.80
CA GLY A 75 -5.83 -9.06 0.11
C GLY A 75 -4.62 -9.96 -0.12
N ASN A 76 -4.82 -11.29 -0.18
CA ASN A 76 -3.74 -12.24 -0.49
C ASN A 76 -3.13 -12.02 -1.89
N THR A 77 -3.94 -11.82 -2.92
CA THR A 77 -3.44 -11.60 -4.30
C THR A 77 -2.64 -10.31 -4.41
N LEU A 78 -3.16 -9.20 -3.87
CA LEU A 78 -2.45 -7.91 -3.83
C LEU A 78 -1.12 -8.03 -3.08
N TRP A 79 -1.10 -8.75 -1.95
CA TRP A 79 0.09 -8.96 -1.14
C TRP A 79 1.13 -9.88 -1.80
N MET A 80 0.71 -11.00 -2.40
CA MET A 80 1.61 -11.89 -3.14
C MET A 80 2.25 -11.19 -4.34
N ASN A 81 1.48 -10.37 -5.06
CA ASN A 81 2.00 -9.62 -6.20
C ASN A 81 2.93 -8.49 -5.75
N LEU A 82 2.63 -7.80 -4.64
CA LEU A 82 3.54 -6.83 -4.04
C LEU A 82 4.85 -7.49 -3.58
N LYS A 83 4.81 -8.61 -2.86
CA LYS A 83 6.03 -9.34 -2.46
C LYS A 83 6.90 -9.74 -3.65
N LYS A 84 6.30 -10.18 -4.76
CA LYS A 84 7.04 -10.48 -6.02
C LYS A 84 7.66 -9.24 -6.65
N PHE A 85 6.95 -8.11 -6.67
CA PHE A 85 7.45 -6.84 -7.19
C PHE A 85 8.61 -6.31 -6.35
N LEU A 86 8.45 -6.26 -5.01
CA LEU A 86 9.52 -5.85 -4.09
C LEU A 86 10.73 -6.78 -4.10
N ALA A 87 10.57 -8.07 -4.43
CA ALA A 87 11.68 -9.01 -4.63
C ALA A 87 12.36 -8.90 -6.01
N HIS A 88 11.81 -8.10 -6.93
CA HIS A 88 12.43 -7.80 -8.23
C HIS A 88 13.10 -6.42 -8.24
N GLU A 89 12.43 -5.40 -7.69
CA GLU A 89 12.82 -3.99 -7.83
C GLU A 89 13.75 -3.49 -6.71
N LEU A 90 13.68 -4.03 -5.49
CA LEU A 90 14.49 -3.55 -4.37
C LEU A 90 15.86 -4.27 -4.32
N PRO A 91 16.98 -3.52 -4.27
CA PRO A 91 18.30 -4.10 -3.97
C PRO A 91 18.43 -4.52 -2.50
N HIS A 92 19.34 -5.45 -2.19
CA HIS A 92 19.59 -5.97 -0.84
C HIS A 92 19.97 -4.92 0.22
N ASN A 93 20.27 -3.68 -0.18
CA ASN A 93 20.57 -2.54 0.68
C ASN A 93 19.64 -1.34 0.41
N ALA A 94 18.39 -1.59 -0.02
CA ALA A 94 17.40 -0.57 -0.29
C ALA A 94 17.21 0.37 0.90
N SER A 95 17.30 1.68 0.68
CA SER A 95 17.03 2.66 1.73
C SER A 95 15.52 2.69 2.05
N LEU A 96 15.13 3.17 3.24
CA LEU A 96 13.72 3.38 3.59
C LEU A 96 13.00 4.27 2.55
N SER A 97 13.70 5.28 2.04
CA SER A 97 13.27 6.13 0.93
C SER A 97 12.96 5.32 -0.34
N THR A 98 13.84 4.38 -0.72
CA THR A 98 13.64 3.46 -1.86
C THR A 98 12.45 2.52 -1.62
N ILE A 99 12.33 1.95 -0.41
CA ILE A 99 11.23 1.05 -0.03
C ILE A 99 9.88 1.77 -0.16
N ILE A 100 9.78 3.00 0.34
CA ILE A 100 8.59 3.85 0.21
C ILE A 100 8.25 4.07 -1.27
N ASP A 101 9.22 4.48 -2.08
CA ASP A 101 9.00 4.81 -3.50
C ASP A 101 8.46 3.61 -4.27
N THR A 102 9.11 2.44 -4.17
CA THR A 102 8.71 1.20 -4.86
C THR A 102 7.32 0.72 -4.39
N ILE A 103 6.97 0.90 -3.11
CA ILE A 103 5.63 0.55 -2.60
C ILE A 103 4.56 1.50 -3.16
N ILE A 104 4.82 2.81 -3.21
CA ILE A 104 3.86 3.79 -3.73
C ILE A 104 3.67 3.61 -5.25
N ASP A 105 4.75 3.41 -6.00
CA ASP A 105 4.68 3.14 -7.45
C ASP A 105 3.83 1.89 -7.74
N TYR A 106 4.10 0.77 -7.04
CA TYR A 106 3.27 -0.45 -7.15
C TYR A 106 1.80 -0.17 -6.84
N LEU A 107 1.50 0.46 -5.70
CA LEU A 107 0.14 0.72 -5.27
C LEU A 107 -0.58 1.65 -6.26
N SER A 108 0.07 2.66 -6.81
CA SER A 108 -0.51 3.55 -7.82
C SER A 108 -0.87 2.84 -9.12
N SER A 109 -0.13 1.77 -9.48
CA SER A 109 -0.36 1.00 -10.71
C SER A 109 -1.50 -0.02 -10.59
N VAL A 110 -1.74 -0.55 -9.38
CA VAL A 110 -2.74 -1.60 -9.11
C VAL A 110 -4.05 -1.02 -8.54
N ILE A 111 -3.99 0.11 -7.86
CA ILE A 111 -5.16 0.75 -7.22
C ILE A 111 -5.71 1.82 -8.16
N SER A 112 -7.00 1.68 -8.50
CA SER A 112 -7.69 2.56 -9.44
C SER A 112 -7.47 4.04 -9.11
N GLY A 113 -7.23 4.85 -10.15
CA GLY A 113 -7.05 6.31 -10.05
C GLY A 113 -5.79 6.79 -9.31
N GLY A 114 -4.90 5.89 -8.87
CA GLY A 114 -3.78 6.27 -8.00
C GLY A 114 -4.24 6.70 -6.60
N VAL A 115 -5.41 6.26 -6.14
CA VAL A 115 -5.92 6.55 -4.80
C VAL A 115 -5.07 5.83 -3.76
N ILE A 116 -4.35 6.58 -2.92
CA ILE A 116 -3.46 6.04 -1.89
C ILE A 116 -3.83 6.60 -0.52
N ILE A 117 -3.84 5.72 0.48
CA ILE A 117 -4.06 6.04 1.89
C ILE A 117 -2.70 5.95 2.60
N SER A 118 -2.23 7.06 3.16
CA SER A 118 -0.91 7.14 3.84
C SER A 118 -0.74 6.07 4.93
N PHE A 119 -1.79 5.80 5.70
CA PHE A 119 -1.83 4.75 6.73
C PHE A 119 -1.60 3.33 6.17
N LEU A 120 -2.07 3.02 4.95
CA LEU A 120 -1.72 1.75 4.32
C LEU A 120 -0.22 1.73 4.01
N VAL A 121 0.30 2.78 3.37
CA VAL A 121 1.71 2.85 3.00
C VAL A 121 2.60 2.74 4.24
N GLN A 122 2.23 3.38 5.36
CA GLN A 122 2.87 3.20 6.66
C GLN A 122 2.85 1.74 7.11
N LYS A 123 1.68 1.05 7.16
CA LYS A 123 1.64 -0.37 7.55
C LYS A 123 2.46 -1.28 6.62
N VAL A 124 2.42 -1.07 5.31
CA VAL A 124 3.19 -1.86 4.33
C VAL A 124 4.69 -1.61 4.50
N VAL A 125 5.12 -0.35 4.62
CA VAL A 125 6.54 0.00 4.78
C VAL A 125 7.07 -0.48 6.15
N LYS A 126 6.31 -0.29 7.24
CA LYS A 126 6.67 -0.79 8.58
C LYS A 126 6.88 -2.31 8.58
N TYR A 127 6.00 -3.05 7.89
CA TYR A 127 6.20 -4.49 7.70
C TYR A 127 7.44 -4.80 6.87
N VAL A 128 7.58 -4.20 5.68
CA VAL A 128 8.66 -4.55 4.73
C VAL A 128 10.05 -4.18 5.29
N ALA A 129 10.15 -3.13 6.11
CA ALA A 129 11.40 -2.72 6.75
C ALA A 129 11.77 -3.52 8.02
N SER A 130 10.93 -4.43 8.50
CA SER A 130 11.11 -5.12 9.80
C SER A 130 11.53 -6.60 9.72
N VAL A 131 11.86 -7.14 8.54
CA VAL A 131 12.15 -8.57 8.32
C VAL A 131 13.45 -8.76 7.48
N ASP A 132 13.80 -9.96 6.94
CA ASP A 132 15.02 -10.28 6.12
C ASP A 132 14.77 -11.42 5.09
N TYR A 133 15.31 -11.56 3.84
CA TYR A 133 16.01 -10.71 2.82
C TYR A 133 17.51 -10.94 2.59
N ALA A 134 17.97 -12.13 2.93
CA ALA A 134 18.98 -12.83 2.12
C ALA A 134 18.49 -14.12 1.44
N ALA A 135 17.18 -14.27 1.13
CA ALA A 135 16.66 -15.50 0.48
C ALA A 135 15.41 -15.38 -0.44
N GLY A 136 14.78 -14.21 -0.61
CA GLY A 136 13.59 -14.02 -1.47
C GLY A 136 12.39 -13.29 -0.85
N VAL A 137 12.45 -12.99 0.45
CA VAL A 137 11.56 -12.11 1.25
C VAL A 137 12.38 -11.66 2.47
N PRO A 138 12.27 -10.45 3.09
CA PRO A 138 12.65 -9.06 2.68
C PRO A 138 13.47 -8.20 3.74
N VAL A 139 14.65 -7.59 3.45
CA VAL A 139 15.42 -6.64 4.35
C VAL A 139 15.77 -5.30 3.68
N ALA A 140 16.01 -4.28 4.53
CA ALA A 140 17.35 -3.68 4.70
C ALA A 140 17.53 -3.26 6.18
N VAL A 141 18.59 -3.71 6.88
CA VAL A 141 18.79 -3.35 8.31
C VAL A 141 19.24 -1.90 8.46
N VAL A 142 18.27 -1.00 8.64
CA VAL A 142 18.51 0.25 9.37
C VAL A 142 18.39 -0.09 10.85
N GLY A 143 19.53 -0.23 11.53
CA GLY A 143 19.53 -0.39 12.98
C GLY A 143 18.91 0.85 13.63
N TYR A 144 17.81 0.68 14.36
CA TYR A 144 17.29 1.70 15.26
C TYR A 144 18.33 1.91 16.37
N ALA A 145 19.23 2.87 16.14
CA ALA A 145 20.24 3.26 17.10
C ALA A 145 19.56 3.94 18.29
N THR A 146 19.33 3.17 19.35
CA THR A 146 18.92 3.69 20.65
C THR A 146 19.94 4.71 21.15
N VAL A 147 19.46 5.91 21.44
CA VAL A 147 20.19 6.99 22.14
C VAL A 147 19.56 7.14 23.53
#